data_AF-A0A7D5IGB5-F1
#
_entry.id   AF-A0A7D5IGB5-F1
#
_cell.length_a   1.000
_cell.length_b   1.000
_cell.length_c   1.000
_cell.angle_alpha   90.00
_cell.angle_beta   90.00
_cell.angle_gamma   90.00
#
_symmetry.space_group_name_H-M   'P 1'
#
loop_
_entity.id
_entity.type
_entity.pdbx_description
1 polymer ?
#
loop_
_entity_poly.entity_id
_entity_poly.type
_entity_poly.pdbx_seq_one_letter_code
_entity_poly.pdbx_strand_id
1 'polypeptide(L)'
;MRLAGSWQVLLDDRILEYFVESDEEFLQPGEIADDDRIRYSRAYVSKRCVKLADHGLLQAIKQGVYRITDEGRGYLEGEYDAEAGVWTDQANGKSASAGVEDSSEV
;
A
#
# COMPACT_ATOMS: atom_id res chain seq x y z
N MET A 1 10.93 -6.71 0.68
CA MET A 1 10.46 -6.75 2.09
C MET A 1 9.84 -5.40 2.37
N ARG A 2 8.67 -5.32 3.04
CA ARG A 2 8.04 -4.03 3.33
C ARG A 2 8.87 -3.22 4.32
N LEU A 3 8.92 -1.91 4.13
CA LEU A 3 9.68 -0.97 4.95
C LEU A 3 8.72 -0.22 5.88
N ALA A 4 8.32 -0.91 6.95
CA ALA A 4 7.29 -0.45 7.86
C ALA A 4 7.76 0.72 8.74
N GLY A 5 6.86 1.68 8.95
CA GLY A 5 7.07 2.79 9.87
C GLY A 5 6.95 2.35 11.33
N SER A 6 7.70 2.99 12.22
CA SER A 6 7.62 2.82 13.68
C SER A 6 6.22 3.12 14.24
N TRP A 7 5.42 3.87 13.48
CA TRP A 7 4.06 4.28 13.77
C TRP A 7 2.98 3.28 13.33
N GLN A 8 3.36 2.29 12.53
CA GLN A 8 2.46 1.27 11.98
C GLN A 8 2.19 0.13 12.96
N VAL A 9 1.10 -0.56 12.72
CA VAL A 9 0.70 -1.80 13.38
C VAL A 9 0.28 -2.81 12.31
N LEU A 10 0.22 -4.11 12.67
CA LEU A 10 -0.15 -5.18 11.72
C LEU A 10 -1.49 -4.94 11.01
N LEU A 11 -2.42 -4.22 11.63
CA LEU A 11 -3.70 -3.86 11.01
C LEU A 11 -3.53 -2.95 9.79
N ASP A 12 -2.53 -2.07 9.75
CA ASP A 12 -2.35 -1.13 8.65
C ASP A 12 -2.05 -1.86 7.34
N ASP A 13 -1.19 -2.87 7.39
CA ASP A 13 -0.92 -3.76 6.27
C ASP A 13 -2.21 -4.43 5.77
N ARG A 14 -3.05 -4.92 6.68
CA ARG A 14 -4.33 -5.56 6.31
C ARG A 14 -5.30 -4.57 5.65
N ILE A 15 -5.34 -3.32 6.13
CA ILE A 15 -6.15 -2.27 5.53
C ILE A 15 -5.67 -2.00 4.10
N LEU A 16 -4.37 -1.77 3.90
CA LEU A 16 -3.80 -1.48 2.58
C LEU A 16 -3.97 -2.65 1.61
N GLU A 17 -3.77 -3.89 2.07
CA GLU A 17 -4.02 -5.09 1.27
C GLU A 17 -5.48 -5.18 0.82
N TYR A 18 -6.43 -4.87 1.72
CA TYR A 18 -7.85 -4.85 1.37
C TYR A 18 -8.17 -3.86 0.24
N PHE A 19 -7.55 -2.68 0.24
CA PHE A 19 -7.70 -1.71 -0.86
C PHE A 19 -7.18 -2.24 -2.21
N VAL A 20 -6.12 -3.07 -2.21
CA VAL A 20 -5.54 -3.62 -3.44
C VAL A 20 -6.34 -4.83 -3.94
N GLU A 21 -6.86 -5.63 -3.02
CA GLU A 21 -7.63 -6.83 -3.32
C GLU A 21 -9.09 -6.53 -3.65
N SER A 22 -9.64 -5.41 -3.18
CA SER A 22 -10.99 -4.97 -3.52
C SER A 22 -11.05 -4.47 -4.97
N ASP A 23 -12.12 -4.80 -5.69
CA ASP A 23 -12.42 -4.21 -7.00
C ASP A 23 -12.91 -2.74 -6.91
N GLU A 24 -12.97 -2.17 -5.70
CA GLU A 24 -13.49 -0.82 -5.44
C GLU A 24 -12.37 0.23 -5.36
N GLU A 25 -12.55 1.36 -6.06
CA GLU A 25 -11.59 2.48 -5.99
C GLU A 25 -11.67 3.23 -4.65
N PHE A 26 -12.86 3.30 -4.04
CA PHE A 26 -13.14 4.07 -2.84
C PHE A 26 -13.75 3.18 -1.78
N LEU A 27 -13.19 3.20 -0.57
CA LEU A 27 -13.69 2.39 0.53
C LEU A 27 -13.90 3.20 1.81
N GLN A 28 -14.84 2.73 2.61
CA GLN A 28 -15.13 3.20 3.94
C GLN A 28 -14.52 2.28 4.99
N PRO A 29 -14.10 2.80 6.16
CA PRO A 29 -13.64 1.99 7.29
C PRO A 29 -14.64 0.91 7.75
N GLY A 30 -15.93 1.12 7.48
CA GLY A 30 -16.98 0.16 7.77
C GLY A 30 -16.84 -1.12 6.94
N GLU A 31 -16.63 -0.98 5.63
CA GLU A 31 -16.48 -2.08 4.68
C GLU A 31 -15.21 -2.88 4.98
N ILE A 32 -14.11 -2.16 5.26
CA ILE A 32 -12.82 -2.76 5.62
C ILE A 32 -12.94 -3.57 6.94
N ALA A 33 -13.67 -3.04 7.93
CA ALA A 33 -13.84 -3.74 9.21
C ALA A 33 -14.72 -4.99 9.13
N ASP A 34 -15.49 -5.16 8.05
CA ASP A 34 -16.33 -6.32 7.82
C ASP A 34 -15.54 -7.48 7.17
N ASP A 35 -14.27 -7.26 6.76
CA ASP A 35 -13.36 -8.31 6.29
C ASP A 35 -13.00 -9.29 7.41
N ASP A 36 -13.07 -10.59 7.12
CA ASP A 36 -12.83 -11.66 8.09
C ASP A 36 -11.40 -11.71 8.65
N ARG A 37 -10.44 -11.09 8.00
CA ARG A 37 -9.05 -11.00 8.48
C ARG A 37 -8.88 -9.82 9.46
N ILE A 38 -9.87 -8.93 9.54
CA ILE A 38 -9.85 -7.73 10.37
C ILE A 38 -10.72 -7.95 11.62
N ARG A 39 -10.07 -8.30 12.73
CA ARG A 39 -10.73 -8.52 14.03
C ARG A 39 -10.74 -7.26 14.90
N TYR A 40 -10.99 -6.10 14.31
CA TYR A 40 -10.99 -4.81 15.00
C TYR A 40 -12.28 -4.04 14.75
N SER A 41 -12.69 -3.22 15.72
CA SER A 41 -13.88 -2.38 15.57
C SER A 41 -13.76 -1.37 14.42
N ARG A 42 -14.88 -1.05 13.77
CA ARG A 42 -14.99 0.03 12.77
C ARG A 42 -14.37 1.36 13.22
N ALA A 43 -14.56 1.71 14.49
CA ALA A 43 -13.98 2.92 15.07
C ALA A 43 -12.44 2.88 15.13
N TYR A 44 -11.84 1.72 15.39
CA TYR A 44 -10.39 1.57 15.38
C TYR A 44 -9.83 1.53 13.95
N VAL A 45 -10.49 0.83 13.03
CA VAL A 45 -10.14 0.84 11.60
C VAL A 45 -10.19 2.26 11.05
N SER A 46 -11.20 3.05 11.39
CA SER A 46 -11.30 4.46 10.98
C SER A 46 -10.12 5.29 11.49
N LYS A 47 -9.71 5.13 12.75
CA LYS A 47 -8.52 5.80 13.29
C LYS A 47 -7.24 5.42 12.52
N ARG A 48 -7.11 4.15 12.13
CA ARG A 48 -5.97 3.70 11.32
C ARG A 48 -6.02 4.25 9.89
N CYS A 49 -7.18 4.33 9.26
CA CYS A 49 -7.33 4.95 7.94
C CYS A 49 -6.93 6.43 7.95
N VAL A 50 -7.30 7.18 9.00
CA VAL A 50 -6.81 8.56 9.18
C VAL A 50 -5.28 8.59 9.28
N LYS A 51 -4.69 7.73 10.12
CA LYS A 51 -3.24 7.70 10.30
C LYS A 51 -2.50 7.31 9.02
N LEU A 52 -2.99 6.33 8.28
CA LEU A 52 -2.45 5.97 6.95
C LEU A 52 -2.53 7.14 5.97
N ALA A 53 -3.61 7.94 6.03
CA ALA A 53 -3.75 9.13 5.20
C ALA A 53 -2.81 10.27 5.62
N ASP A 54 -2.59 10.45 6.92
CA ASP A 54 -1.61 11.44 7.45
C ASP A 54 -0.18 11.13 6.97
N HIS A 55 0.12 9.85 6.74
CA HIS A 55 1.40 9.38 6.20
C HIS A 55 1.38 9.16 4.67
N GLY A 56 0.32 9.58 3.97
CA GLY A 56 0.26 9.57 2.51
C GLY A 56 0.08 8.19 1.86
N LEU A 57 -0.14 7.12 2.63
CA LEU A 57 -0.39 5.77 2.09
C LEU A 57 -1.85 5.56 1.67
N LEU A 58 -2.76 6.39 2.21
CA LEU A 58 -4.13 6.54 1.75
C LEU A 58 -4.40 8.01 1.43
N GLN A 59 -5.43 8.28 0.66
CA GLN A 59 -5.95 9.62 0.43
C GLN A 59 -7.42 9.70 0.86
N ALA A 60 -7.73 10.65 1.73
CA ALA A 60 -9.12 10.98 2.08
C ALA A 60 -9.78 11.77 0.95
N ILE A 61 -10.85 11.22 0.37
CA ILE A 61 -11.61 11.85 -0.72
C ILE A 61 -12.74 12.70 -0.16
N LYS A 62 -13.38 12.21 0.90
CA LYS A 62 -14.32 12.94 1.76
C LYS A 62 -14.32 12.30 3.14
N GLN A 63 -15.07 12.86 4.07
CA GLN A 63 -15.16 12.33 5.42
C GLN A 63 -15.54 10.83 5.43
N GLY A 64 -14.61 9.99 5.89
CA GLY A 64 -14.81 8.55 6.01
C GLY A 64 -14.71 7.75 4.72
N VAL A 65 -14.24 8.34 3.61
CA VAL A 65 -14.01 7.64 2.34
C VAL A 65 -12.58 7.86 1.88
N TYR A 66 -11.89 6.76 1.61
CA TYR A 66 -10.47 6.75 1.27
C TYR A 66 -10.23 6.01 -0.04
N ARG A 67 -9.09 6.28 -0.66
CA ARG A 67 -8.49 5.45 -1.70
C ARG A 67 -7.03 5.18 -1.38
N ILE A 68 -6.47 4.10 -1.90
CA ILE A 68 -5.02 3.84 -1.81
C ILE A 68 -4.25 4.74 -2.79
N THR A 69 -3.10 5.25 -2.34
CA THR A 69 -2.18 6.06 -3.14
C THR A 69 -1.16 5.18 -3.84
N ASP A 70 -0.34 5.78 -4.71
CA ASP A 70 0.77 5.06 -5.34
C ASP A 70 1.85 4.71 -4.31
N GLU A 71 2.10 5.58 -3.34
CA GLU A 71 2.98 5.32 -2.20
C GLU A 71 2.46 4.14 -1.35
N GLY A 72 1.15 4.05 -1.13
CA GLY A 72 0.51 2.92 -0.47
C GLY A 72 0.75 1.59 -1.19
N ARG A 73 0.65 1.59 -2.52
CA ARG A 73 0.97 0.41 -3.36
C ARG A 73 2.46 0.08 -3.33
N GLY A 74 3.31 1.09 -3.51
CA GLY A 74 4.76 0.97 -3.42
C GLY A 74 5.21 0.41 -2.08
N TYR A 75 4.57 0.82 -0.97
CA TYR A 75 4.85 0.26 0.35
C TYR A 75 4.56 -1.24 0.41
N LEU A 76 3.41 -1.67 -0.12
CA LEU A 76 3.03 -3.09 -0.16
C LEU A 76 4.00 -3.92 -1.00
N GLU A 77 4.54 -3.34 -2.08
CA GLU A 77 5.54 -3.94 -2.97
C GLU A 77 6.97 -3.90 -2.38
N GLY A 78 7.18 -3.11 -1.33
CA GLY A 78 8.48 -2.91 -0.69
C GLY A 78 9.38 -1.89 -1.40
N GLU A 79 8.78 -1.03 -2.22
CA GLU A 79 9.44 0.03 -2.99
C GLU A 79 9.36 1.39 -2.28
N TYR A 80 8.53 1.54 -1.25
CA TYR A 80 8.37 2.78 -0.48
C TYR A 80 8.65 2.56 1.02
N ASP A 81 9.42 3.47 1.61
CA ASP A 81 9.72 3.51 3.05
C ASP A 81 8.68 4.36 3.79
N ALA A 82 7.85 3.72 4.61
CA ALA A 82 6.76 4.39 5.33
C ALA A 82 7.24 5.19 6.56
N GLU A 83 8.46 4.99 7.04
CA GLU A 83 9.06 5.81 8.10
C GLU A 83 9.64 7.10 7.50
N ALA A 84 10.45 6.95 6.46
CA ALA A 84 11.15 8.05 5.83
C ALA A 84 10.27 8.84 4.86
N GLY A 85 9.19 8.24 4.35
CA GLY A 85 8.27 8.86 3.40
C GLY A 85 8.87 9.02 2.00
N VAL A 86 9.73 8.08 1.58
CA VAL A 86 10.47 8.15 0.31
C VAL A 86 10.40 6.85 -0.46
N TRP A 87 10.44 6.96 -1.78
CA TRP A 87 10.68 5.83 -2.68
C TRP A 87 12.10 5.31 -2.54
N THR A 88 12.26 4.00 -2.67
CA THR A 88 13.55 3.32 -2.56
C THR A 88 14.06 2.91 -3.93
N ASP A 89 15.37 3.06 -4.14
CA ASP A 89 16.04 2.65 -5.38
C ASP A 89 16.09 1.11 -5.56
N GLN A 90 15.65 0.34 -4.55
CA GLN A 90 15.68 -1.12 -4.57
C GLN A 90 14.72 -1.74 -5.61
N ALA A 91 13.76 -0.96 -6.13
CA ALA A 91 12.90 -1.35 -7.24
C ALA A 91 13.70 -1.61 -8.55
N ASN A 92 14.89 -1.03 -8.70
CA ASN A 92 15.69 -1.17 -9.93
C ASN A 92 16.42 -2.53 -10.05
N GLY A 93 16.22 -3.45 -9.10
CA GLY A 93 16.74 -4.82 -9.14
C GLY A 93 15.95 -5.79 -10.05
N LYS A 94 14.83 -5.35 -10.63
CA LYS A 94 14.03 -6.14 -11.60
C LYS A 94 14.28 -5.67 -13.04
N SER A 95 15.55 -5.47 -13.39
CA SER A 95 15.98 -5.44 -14.80
C SER A 95 15.83 -6.85 -15.37
N ALA A 96 14.65 -7.16 -15.88
CA ALA A 96 14.44 -8.31 -16.73
C ALA A 96 15.42 -8.23 -17.92
N SER A 97 16.31 -9.22 -17.98
CA SER A 97 17.02 -9.63 -19.17
C SER A 97 16.05 -9.76 -20.35
N ALA A 98 16.12 -8.84 -21.31
CA ALA A 98 15.56 -8.99 -22.64
C ALA A 98 16.73 -8.99 -23.63
N GLY A 99 16.73 -10.00 -24.49
CA GLY A 99 17.88 -10.54 -25.21
C GLY A 99 18.71 -9.54 -26.02
N VAL A 100 20.03 -9.68 -25.91
CA VAL A 100 20.95 -9.31 -26.98
C VAL A 100 20.94 -10.48 -27.96
N GLU A 101 20.17 -10.35 -29.04
CA GLU A 101 20.36 -11.19 -30.22
C GLU A 101 21.65 -10.75 -30.90
N ASP A 102 22.70 -11.56 -30.71
CA ASP A 102 23.94 -11.52 -31.46
C ASP A 102 23.63 -11.88 -32.92
N SER A 103 23.46 -10.87 -33.76
CA SER A 103 23.49 -11.06 -35.22
C SER A 103 24.94 -11.03 -35.67
N SER A 104 25.62 -12.18 -35.53
CA SER A 104 26.89 -12.41 -36.20
C SER A 104 26.64 -12.70 -37.70
N GLU A 105 27.13 -11.79 -38.51
CA GLU A 105 27.39 -11.86 -39.95
C GLU A 105 28.06 -13.18 -40.38
N VAL A 106 27.46 -13.89 -41.35
CA VAL A 106 28.14 -14.65 -42.43
C VAL A 106 27.27 -14.71 -43.69
#